data_AF-A0A814FR73-F1
#
_entry.id   AF-A0A814FR73-F1
#
_cell.length_a   1.000
_cell.length_b   1.000
_cell.length_c   1.000
_cell.angle_alpha   90.00
_cell.angle_beta   90.00
_cell.angle_gamma   90.00
#
_symmetry.space_group_name_H-M   'P 1'
#
loop_
_entity.id
_entity.type
_entity.pdbx_description
1 polymer ?
#
loop_
_entity_poly.entity_id
_entity_poly.type
_entity_poly.pdbx_seq_one_letter_code
_entity_poly.pdbx_strand_id
1 'polypeptide(L)'
;MFLKIKERPKNITESYLSYYRHRWGLLIILISAVFLFIYSIIPHIIFATSKLSLTDDFLLPQSLRCSHKNRTRLESGRLHLARSRVIICGMVRDRQARIPRIRQQIEETTRMFADYVIVIVENDSKDGTRRELIHWAQDKKVAGRVHVIGCGNKVNDDRPCNLSLARTAPNHLPDLSRIEKMVQLRNIYMKYIEEDTQLSQYEYLLVQDFDLVTYTYVDGLLSTGFHFNADPTIDAICANGVYNHILFGRKKYFDPYAHKDEQNQKWSVLYNDIWSSFFRIYPCSIDLVPVQSCFSGATFYRYSSIKGKHYRTYLDSYKQAICEHVGLHETLKKVYLNSEMILYIIKNDI
;
A
#
# COMPACT_ATOMS: atom_id res chain seq x y z
N MET A 1 86.61 -18.46 30.49
CA MET A 1 85.31 -18.85 29.91
C MET A 1 84.45 -17.60 29.85
N PHE A 2 84.42 -16.92 28.69
CA PHE A 2 83.78 -15.60 28.53
C PHE A 2 82.29 -15.75 28.16
N LEU A 3 81.42 -15.06 28.91
CA LEU A 3 79.99 -14.91 28.63
C LEU A 3 79.78 -13.90 27.49
N LYS A 4 79.12 -14.32 26.40
CA LYS A 4 78.68 -13.48 25.28
C LYS A 4 77.27 -12.95 25.58
N ILE A 5 77.15 -11.64 25.77
CA ILE A 5 75.86 -10.93 25.89
C ILE A 5 75.22 -10.85 24.50
N LYS A 6 73.96 -11.31 24.40
CA LYS A 6 73.16 -11.32 23.17
C LYS A 6 72.42 -9.99 23.05
N GLU A 7 72.72 -9.21 22.01
CA GLU A 7 72.08 -7.92 21.72
C GLU A 7 70.58 -8.08 21.42
N ARG A 8 69.76 -7.11 21.91
CA ARG A 8 68.32 -7.01 21.60
C ARG A 8 68.11 -6.34 20.23
N PRO A 9 67.17 -6.83 19.39
CA PRO A 9 66.87 -6.21 18.11
C PRO A 9 66.10 -4.89 18.29
N LYS A 10 66.58 -3.83 17.61
CA LYS A 10 66.07 -2.45 17.70
C LYS A 10 64.97 -2.06 16.69
N ASN A 11 64.42 -2.98 15.90
CA ASN A 11 63.65 -2.62 14.68
C ASN A 11 62.15 -3.02 14.66
N ILE A 12 61.47 -3.15 15.80
CA ILE A 12 60.04 -3.55 15.82
C ILE A 12 59.09 -2.34 15.77
N THR A 13 59.54 -1.14 16.12
CA THR A 13 58.69 0.05 16.27
C THR A 13 58.28 0.71 14.95
N GLU A 14 59.10 0.69 13.90
CA GLU A 14 58.79 1.37 12.62
C GLU A 14 57.72 0.64 11.79
N SER A 15 57.72 -0.70 11.83
CA SER A 15 56.73 -1.54 11.13
C SER A 15 55.30 -1.31 11.65
N TYR A 16 55.15 -1.21 12.98
CA TYR A 16 53.86 -0.95 13.61
C TYR A 16 53.33 0.45 13.31
N LEU A 17 54.18 1.48 13.35
CA LEU A 17 53.77 2.86 13.07
C LEU A 17 53.34 3.06 11.61
N SER A 18 53.99 2.37 10.66
CA SER A 18 53.60 2.37 9.24
C SER A 18 52.22 1.73 9.01
N TYR A 19 51.96 0.59 9.66
CA TYR A 19 50.69 -0.12 9.57
C TYR A 19 49.50 0.72 10.08
N TYR A 20 49.66 1.41 11.22
CA TYR A 20 48.61 2.27 11.76
C TYR A 20 48.37 3.51 10.90
N ARG A 21 49.42 4.16 10.37
CA ARG A 21 49.28 5.32 9.47
C ARG A 21 48.43 5.00 8.24
N HIS A 22 48.60 3.81 7.67
CA HIS A 22 47.85 3.43 6.47
C HIS A 22 46.35 3.17 6.76
N ARG A 23 46.02 2.58 7.92
CA ARG A 23 44.63 2.36 8.35
C ARG A 23 43.91 3.65 8.72
N TRP A 24 44.58 4.57 9.41
CA TRP A 24 44.02 5.89 9.71
C TRP A 24 43.79 6.72 8.43
N GLY A 25 44.70 6.64 7.45
CA GLY A 25 44.50 7.26 6.14
C GLY A 25 43.26 6.75 5.42
N LEU A 26 43.04 5.43 5.38
CA LEU A 26 41.84 4.84 4.77
C LEU A 26 40.56 5.21 5.51
N LEU A 27 40.59 5.24 6.85
CA LEU A 27 39.44 5.63 7.66
C LEU A 27 39.05 7.10 7.42
N ILE A 28 40.04 8.01 7.35
CA ILE A 28 39.81 9.43 7.07
C ILE A 28 39.24 9.63 5.67
N ILE A 29 39.72 8.89 4.67
CA ILE A 29 39.18 8.93 3.30
C ILE A 29 37.72 8.44 3.29
N LEU A 30 37.41 7.35 4.00
CA LEU A 30 36.05 6.82 4.08
C LEU A 30 35.09 7.79 4.77
N ILE A 31 35.50 8.40 5.89
CA ILE A 31 34.72 9.41 6.62
C ILE A 31 34.51 10.64 5.73
N SER A 32 35.55 11.09 5.02
CA SER A 32 35.45 12.25 4.12
C SER A 32 34.51 11.98 2.94
N ALA A 33 34.54 10.77 2.37
CA ALA A 33 33.63 10.36 1.31
C ALA A 33 32.17 10.30 1.79
N VAL A 34 31.94 9.74 2.99
CA VAL A 34 30.61 9.73 3.61
C VAL A 34 30.12 11.15 3.91
N PHE A 35 31.00 12.01 4.43
CA PHE A 35 30.64 13.40 4.75
C PHE A 35 30.33 14.21 3.49
N LEU A 36 31.12 14.08 2.43
CA LEU A 36 30.86 14.70 1.13
C LEU A 36 29.57 14.18 0.49
N PHE A 37 29.30 12.87 0.59
CA PHE A 37 28.04 12.28 0.13
C PHE A 37 26.85 12.86 0.90
N ILE A 38 26.91 12.90 2.23
CA ILE A 38 25.86 13.49 3.08
C ILE A 38 25.65 14.98 2.75
N TYR A 39 26.73 15.76 2.64
CA TYR A 39 26.65 17.20 2.34
C TYR A 39 26.16 17.49 0.93
N SER A 40 26.39 16.59 -0.03
CA SER A 40 25.82 16.71 -1.38
C SER A 40 24.32 16.41 -1.42
N ILE A 41 23.84 15.56 -0.51
CA ILE A 41 22.44 15.09 -0.49
C ILE A 41 21.55 16.01 0.36
N ILE A 42 22.04 16.54 1.49
CA ILE A 42 21.26 17.38 2.40
C ILE A 42 20.59 18.59 1.70
N PRO A 43 21.26 19.36 0.82
CA PRO A 43 20.63 20.45 0.10
C PRO A 43 19.50 19.99 -0.82
N HIS A 44 19.63 18.81 -1.43
CA HIS A 44 18.58 18.21 -2.26
C HIS A 44 17.39 17.75 -1.41
N ILE A 45 17.62 17.22 -0.20
CA ILE A 45 16.55 16.87 0.75
C ILE A 45 15.77 18.12 1.17
N ILE A 46 16.47 19.18 1.59
CA ILE A 46 15.84 20.43 2.07
C ILE A 46 15.08 21.14 0.93
N PHE A 47 15.59 21.09 -0.29
CA PHE A 47 14.91 21.66 -1.46
C PHE A 47 13.70 20.82 -1.90
N ALA A 48 13.75 19.49 -1.75
CA ALA A 48 12.63 18.61 -2.07
C ALA A 48 11.48 18.74 -1.06
N THR A 49 11.78 18.95 0.23
CA THR A 49 10.76 19.10 1.28
C THR A 49 10.08 20.46 1.27
N SER A 50 10.79 21.54 0.89
CA SER A 50 10.23 22.90 0.83
C SER A 50 9.31 23.16 -0.37
N LYS A 51 9.39 22.36 -1.43
CA LYS A 51 8.49 22.45 -2.61
C LYS A 51 7.20 21.62 -2.52
N LEU A 52 7.00 20.85 -1.45
CA LEU A 52 5.70 20.24 -1.13
C LEU A 52 4.76 21.27 -0.47
N SER A 53 4.67 22.46 -1.06
CA SER A 53 3.56 23.38 -0.82
C SER A 53 2.36 22.79 -1.55
N LEU A 54 1.49 22.14 -0.77
CA LEU A 54 0.17 21.66 -1.17
C LEU A 54 -0.68 22.85 -1.63
N THR A 55 -0.57 23.18 -2.90
CA THR A 55 -1.54 24.00 -3.60
C THR A 55 -2.28 23.12 -4.60
N ASP A 56 -3.58 23.29 -4.60
CA ASP A 56 -4.57 22.57 -5.39
C ASP A 56 -4.22 22.59 -6.90
N ASP A 57 -4.71 21.58 -7.63
CA ASP A 57 -4.37 21.19 -9.02
C ASP A 57 -3.08 20.38 -9.21
N PHE A 58 -3.02 19.20 -8.57
CA PHE A 58 -1.98 18.21 -8.88
C PHE A 58 -2.28 17.52 -10.23
N LEU A 59 -1.80 18.10 -11.32
CA LEU A 59 -1.65 17.37 -12.58
C LEU A 59 -0.64 16.23 -12.36
N LEU A 60 -1.03 14.99 -12.69
CA LEU A 60 -0.08 13.88 -12.71
C LEU A 60 1.18 14.30 -13.47
N PRO A 61 2.39 14.11 -12.87
CA PRO A 61 3.64 14.26 -13.57
C PRO A 61 3.54 13.57 -14.93
N GLN A 62 3.99 14.22 -16.00
CA GLN A 62 3.89 13.66 -17.36
C GLN A 62 4.57 12.29 -17.45
N SER A 63 5.56 12.03 -16.60
CA SER A 63 6.25 10.74 -16.44
C SER A 63 5.41 9.62 -15.79
N LEU A 64 4.24 9.94 -15.22
CA LEU A 64 3.26 9.00 -14.66
C LEU A 64 2.02 8.84 -15.53
N ARG A 65 1.88 9.63 -16.60
CA ARG A 65 0.81 9.44 -17.57
C ARG A 65 1.15 8.23 -18.42
N CYS A 66 0.29 7.22 -18.40
CA CYS A 66 0.41 6.13 -19.35
C CYS A 66 -0.02 6.66 -20.73
N SER A 67 0.79 6.46 -21.78
CA SER A 67 0.34 6.76 -23.14
C SER A 67 -0.66 5.68 -23.56
N HIS A 68 -1.92 5.78 -23.15
CA HIS A 68 -2.93 4.83 -23.60
C HIS A 68 -3.12 4.96 -25.11
N LYS A 69 -2.66 3.95 -25.83
CA LYS A 69 -2.79 3.92 -27.30
C LYS A 69 -4.18 3.45 -27.74
N ASN A 70 -4.93 2.77 -26.87
CA ASN A 70 -6.18 2.12 -27.24
C ASN A 70 -7.41 2.77 -26.57
N ARG A 71 -7.95 3.81 -27.21
CA ARG A 71 -9.17 4.50 -26.74
C ARG A 71 -10.39 3.57 -26.71
N THR A 72 -10.48 2.62 -27.64
CA THR A 72 -11.59 1.65 -27.69
C THR A 72 -11.63 0.78 -26.45
N ARG A 73 -10.47 0.39 -25.92
CA ARG A 73 -10.34 -0.34 -24.66
C ARG A 73 -10.90 0.46 -23.49
N LEU A 74 -10.46 1.71 -23.34
CA LEU A 74 -10.92 2.60 -22.26
C LEU A 74 -12.43 2.85 -22.34
N GLU A 75 -12.95 3.03 -23.55
CA GLU A 75 -14.39 3.22 -23.77
C GLU A 75 -15.19 1.97 -23.41
N SER A 76 -14.72 0.78 -23.82
CA SER A 76 -15.36 -0.48 -23.40
C SER A 76 -15.33 -0.65 -21.88
N GLY A 77 -14.24 -0.28 -21.23
CA GLY A 77 -14.13 -0.33 -19.78
C GLY A 77 -15.05 0.67 -19.08
N ARG A 78 -15.13 1.91 -19.60
CA ARG A 78 -16.06 2.93 -19.13
C ARG A 78 -17.51 2.47 -19.24
N LEU A 79 -17.92 1.93 -20.38
CA LEU A 79 -19.26 1.40 -20.60
C LEU A 79 -19.56 0.22 -19.67
N HIS A 80 -18.57 -0.63 -19.40
CA HIS A 80 -18.72 -1.73 -18.44
C HIS A 80 -18.91 -1.23 -17.01
N LEU A 81 -18.05 -0.34 -16.51
CA LEU A 81 -18.18 0.17 -15.14
C LEU A 81 -19.48 0.98 -14.96
N ALA A 82 -19.88 1.78 -15.96
CA ALA A 82 -21.08 2.61 -15.92
C ALA A 82 -22.40 1.82 -15.85
N ARG A 83 -22.38 0.49 -16.05
CA ARG A 83 -23.52 -0.42 -15.85
C ARG A 83 -23.35 -1.35 -14.63
N SER A 84 -22.22 -1.28 -13.94
CA SER A 84 -21.88 -2.14 -12.81
C SER A 84 -22.13 -1.43 -11.49
N ARG A 85 -22.36 -2.23 -10.44
CA ARG A 85 -22.51 -1.73 -9.07
C ARG A 85 -21.29 -2.16 -8.26
N VAL A 86 -20.78 -1.24 -7.45
CA VAL A 86 -19.55 -1.47 -6.68
C VAL A 86 -19.75 -1.19 -5.20
N ILE A 87 -19.14 -2.01 -4.36
CA ILE A 87 -18.92 -1.70 -2.95
C ILE A 87 -17.48 -1.20 -2.81
N ILE A 88 -17.28 -0.02 -2.24
CA ILE A 88 -15.93 0.49 -1.94
C ILE A 88 -15.68 0.35 -0.44
N CYS A 89 -14.65 -0.41 -0.07
CA CYS A 89 -14.36 -0.77 1.31
C CYS A 89 -12.99 -0.33 1.76
N GLY A 90 -12.89 0.11 3.00
CA GLY A 90 -11.63 0.46 3.62
C GLY A 90 -11.76 0.58 5.13
N MET A 91 -10.62 0.78 5.77
CA MET A 91 -10.52 0.90 7.22
C MET A 91 -9.88 2.25 7.56
N VAL A 92 -10.33 2.87 8.66
CA VAL A 92 -9.83 4.19 9.07
C VAL A 92 -9.66 4.25 10.59
N ARG A 93 -8.51 4.78 11.01
CA ARG A 93 -8.21 5.06 12.42
C ARG A 93 -7.42 6.34 12.59
N ASP A 94 -7.86 7.22 13.50
CA ASP A 94 -7.09 8.42 13.88
C ASP A 94 -6.72 9.29 12.65
N ARG A 95 -7.73 9.58 11.82
CA ARG A 95 -7.62 10.34 10.56
C ARG A 95 -8.63 11.50 10.46
N GLN A 96 -9.06 12.10 11.57
CA GLN A 96 -10.10 13.17 11.56
C GLN A 96 -9.79 14.26 10.52
N ALA A 97 -8.56 14.78 10.53
CA ALA A 97 -8.14 15.86 9.64
C ALA A 97 -8.12 15.47 8.15
N ARG A 98 -8.20 14.17 7.81
CA ARG A 98 -8.13 13.67 6.43
C ARG A 98 -9.45 13.21 5.87
N ILE A 99 -10.47 13.03 6.70
CA ILE A 99 -11.80 12.59 6.23
C ILE A 99 -12.29 13.41 5.02
N PRO A 100 -12.14 14.76 4.95
CA PRO A 100 -12.56 15.50 3.77
C PRO A 100 -11.86 15.06 2.46
N ARG A 101 -10.56 14.75 2.53
CA ARG A 101 -9.79 14.30 1.37
C ARG A 101 -10.09 12.86 0.99
N ILE A 102 -10.21 11.99 1.98
CA ILE A 102 -10.62 10.59 1.80
C ILE A 102 -11.98 10.53 1.11
N ARG A 103 -12.93 11.33 1.61
CA ARG A 103 -14.25 11.52 1.02
C ARG A 103 -14.16 11.92 -0.45
N GLN A 104 -13.38 12.96 -0.76
CA GLN A 104 -13.23 13.42 -2.14
C GLN A 104 -12.70 12.30 -3.06
N GLN A 105 -11.63 11.61 -2.66
CA GLN A 105 -10.99 10.54 -3.45
C GLN A 105 -11.95 9.37 -3.72
N ILE A 106 -12.73 8.97 -2.71
CA ILE A 106 -13.70 7.88 -2.83
C ILE A 106 -14.87 8.33 -3.72
N GLU A 107 -15.46 9.51 -3.49
CA GLU A 107 -16.58 10.02 -4.28
C GLU A 107 -16.21 10.31 -5.74
N GLU A 108 -14.95 10.62 -6.05
CA GLU A 108 -14.48 10.69 -7.44
C GLU A 108 -14.49 9.30 -8.10
N THR A 109 -14.14 8.26 -7.34
CA THR A 109 -14.13 6.87 -7.83
C THR A 109 -15.54 6.35 -8.09
N THR A 110 -16.51 6.70 -7.24
CA THR A 110 -17.89 6.20 -7.36
C THR A 110 -18.61 6.69 -8.62
N ARG A 111 -18.20 7.82 -9.21
CA ARG A 111 -18.81 8.40 -10.42
C ARG A 111 -18.70 7.52 -11.66
N MET A 112 -17.84 6.50 -11.62
CA MET A 112 -17.65 5.57 -12.74
C MET A 112 -18.70 4.45 -12.78
N PHE A 113 -19.53 4.31 -11.74
CA PHE A 113 -20.42 3.18 -11.54
C PHE A 113 -21.90 3.56 -11.64
N ALA A 114 -22.74 2.60 -12.01
CA ALA A 114 -24.19 2.79 -12.05
C ALA A 114 -24.76 3.00 -10.64
N ASP A 115 -24.23 2.27 -9.67
CA ASP A 115 -24.63 2.33 -8.27
C ASP A 115 -23.43 1.99 -7.38
N TYR A 116 -23.45 2.52 -6.15
CA TYR A 116 -22.35 2.30 -5.22
C TYR A 116 -22.79 2.36 -3.76
N VAL A 117 -22.03 1.65 -2.93
CA VAL A 117 -22.04 1.78 -1.47
C VAL A 117 -20.60 1.85 -0.96
N ILE A 118 -20.36 2.71 0.02
CA ILE A 118 -19.08 2.88 0.68
C ILE A 118 -19.20 2.27 2.07
N VAL A 119 -18.41 1.25 2.37
CA VAL A 119 -18.39 0.60 3.69
C VAL A 119 -17.07 0.90 4.38
N ILE A 120 -17.14 1.52 5.55
CA ILE A 120 -15.99 2.02 6.29
C ILE A 120 -15.95 1.33 7.64
N VAL A 121 -14.90 0.56 7.91
CA VAL A 121 -14.64 0.04 9.25
C VAL A 121 -13.81 1.09 9.99
N GLU A 122 -14.41 1.73 10.99
CA GLU A 122 -13.67 2.58 11.93
C GLU A 122 -13.22 1.73 13.12
N ASN A 123 -11.97 1.90 13.58
CA ASN A 123 -11.38 1.00 14.58
C ASN A 123 -10.61 1.69 15.71
N ASP A 124 -11.34 2.07 16.76
CA ASP A 124 -10.82 2.60 18.01
C ASP A 124 -10.02 3.89 17.83
N SER A 125 -10.58 4.84 17.07
CA SER A 125 -10.05 6.19 16.95
C SER A 125 -10.20 6.97 18.25
N LYS A 126 -9.19 7.75 18.59
CA LYS A 126 -9.12 8.63 19.77
C LYS A 126 -9.36 10.10 19.41
N ASP A 127 -9.30 10.44 18.13
CA ASP A 127 -9.64 11.75 17.61
C ASP A 127 -11.11 11.80 17.15
N GLY A 128 -11.52 12.89 16.48
CA GLY A 128 -12.88 13.04 15.96
C GLY A 128 -13.22 12.22 14.71
N THR A 129 -12.39 11.24 14.30
CA THR A 129 -12.58 10.45 13.06
C THR A 129 -14.00 9.93 12.92
N ARG A 130 -14.51 9.24 13.95
CA ARG A 130 -15.84 8.63 13.90
C ARG A 130 -16.93 9.67 13.68
N ARG A 131 -16.88 10.79 14.39
CA ARG A 131 -17.85 11.89 14.25
C ARG A 131 -17.87 12.44 12.82
N GLU A 132 -16.71 12.65 12.21
CA GLU A 132 -16.62 13.13 10.83
C GLU A 132 -17.14 12.10 9.82
N LEU A 133 -16.89 10.82 10.04
CA LEU A 133 -17.45 9.73 9.20
C LEU A 133 -18.97 9.66 9.29
N ILE A 134 -19.55 9.78 10.50
CA ILE A 134 -21.00 9.81 10.68
C ILE A 134 -21.61 11.05 10.03
N HIS A 135 -20.97 12.21 10.18
CA HIS A 135 -21.42 13.43 9.51
C HIS A 135 -21.39 13.27 7.98
N TRP A 136 -20.34 12.66 7.42
CA TRP A 136 -20.30 12.32 6.00
C TRP A 136 -21.46 11.40 5.59
N ALA A 137 -21.74 10.36 6.37
CA ALA A 137 -22.83 9.44 6.08
C ALA A 137 -24.23 10.06 6.13
N GLN A 138 -24.38 11.19 6.81
CA GLN A 138 -25.62 11.97 6.91
C GLN A 138 -25.77 13.02 5.80
N ASP A 139 -24.72 13.27 5.00
CA ASP A 139 -24.78 14.23 3.90
C ASP A 139 -25.85 13.81 2.89
N LYS A 140 -26.76 14.73 2.57
CA LYS A 140 -27.89 14.51 1.67
C LYS A 140 -27.49 13.93 0.30
N LYS A 141 -26.28 14.22 -0.19
CA LYS A 141 -25.80 13.74 -1.49
C LYS A 141 -25.46 12.24 -1.50
N VAL A 142 -25.14 11.67 -0.34
CA VAL A 142 -24.69 10.28 -0.19
C VAL A 142 -25.49 9.52 0.87
N ALA A 143 -26.58 10.10 1.37
CA ALA A 143 -27.43 9.52 2.40
C ALA A 143 -27.88 8.10 2.00
N GLY A 144 -27.65 7.14 2.89
CA GLY A 144 -27.90 5.71 2.66
C GLY A 144 -26.82 4.96 1.89
N ARG A 145 -25.81 5.66 1.34
CA ARG A 145 -24.71 5.06 0.56
C ARG A 145 -23.39 4.93 1.31
N VAL A 146 -23.25 5.58 2.47
CA VAL A 146 -22.06 5.46 3.33
C VAL A 146 -22.44 4.72 4.60
N HIS A 147 -21.79 3.58 4.82
CA HIS A 147 -22.02 2.68 5.94
C HIS A 147 -20.76 2.65 6.82
N VAL A 148 -20.80 3.38 7.93
CA VAL A 148 -19.76 3.36 8.95
C VAL A 148 -20.09 2.24 9.94
N ILE A 149 -19.20 1.25 10.01
CA ILE A 149 -19.36 0.04 10.81
C ILE A 149 -18.11 -0.19 11.68
N GLY A 150 -18.06 -1.33 12.36
CA GLY A 150 -16.97 -1.70 13.27
C GLY A 150 -17.24 -1.34 14.72
N CYS A 151 -18.14 -0.41 15.02
CA CYS A 151 -18.45 -0.09 16.42
C CYS A 151 -19.92 0.30 16.56
N GLY A 152 -20.48 0.10 17.77
CA GLY A 152 -21.90 0.24 18.02
C GLY A 152 -22.71 -1.01 17.63
N ASN A 153 -24.03 -0.89 17.63
CA ASN A 153 -24.97 -2.00 17.38
C ASN A 153 -25.71 -1.86 16.05
N LYS A 154 -25.45 -0.77 15.33
CA LYS A 154 -26.10 -0.44 14.05
C LYS A 154 -25.10 0.25 13.13
N VAL A 155 -25.42 0.27 11.85
CA VAL A 155 -24.70 1.07 10.85
C VAL A 155 -24.84 2.55 11.21
N ASN A 156 -23.77 3.31 11.06
CA ASN A 156 -23.70 4.74 11.35
C ASN A 156 -24.03 5.10 12.81
N ASP A 157 -23.67 4.22 13.75
CA ASP A 157 -23.76 4.49 15.19
C ASP A 157 -22.73 5.55 15.62
N ASP A 158 -23.14 6.59 16.33
CA ASP A 158 -22.27 7.71 16.75
C ASP A 158 -21.56 7.48 18.07
N ARG A 159 -21.82 6.35 18.75
CA ARG A 159 -21.18 6.01 20.02
C ARG A 159 -19.66 5.84 19.87
N PRO A 160 -18.88 6.15 20.93
CA PRO A 160 -17.44 5.91 20.93
C PRO A 160 -17.09 4.47 20.56
N CYS A 161 -16.05 4.32 19.75
CA CYS A 161 -15.61 3.01 19.31
C CYS A 161 -14.77 2.30 20.37
N ASN A 162 -15.09 1.03 20.64
CA ASN A 162 -14.27 0.13 21.40
C ASN A 162 -14.44 -1.32 20.91
N LEU A 163 -13.64 -1.72 19.94
CA LEU A 163 -13.49 -3.08 19.44
C LEU A 163 -12.59 -3.94 20.33
N SER A 164 -11.89 -3.35 21.31
CA SER A 164 -10.99 -4.04 22.23
C SER A 164 -9.90 -4.87 21.52
N LEU A 165 -9.40 -4.37 20.38
CA LEU A 165 -8.37 -5.04 19.59
C LEU A 165 -6.97 -4.77 20.14
N ALA A 166 -6.04 -5.68 19.86
CA ALA A 166 -4.63 -5.52 20.20
C ALA A 166 -4.08 -4.17 19.70
N ARG A 167 -3.22 -3.54 20.51
CA ARG A 167 -2.50 -2.34 20.08
C ARG A 167 -1.41 -2.73 19.10
N THR A 168 -1.36 -1.99 17.99
CA THR A 168 -0.26 -2.10 17.03
C THR A 168 1.00 -1.52 17.68
N ALA A 169 2.10 -2.27 17.67
CA ALA A 169 3.37 -1.77 18.18
C ALA A 169 3.87 -0.58 17.32
N PRO A 170 4.60 0.39 17.92
CA PRO A 170 5.03 1.61 17.22
C PRO A 170 5.99 1.38 16.05
N ASN A 171 6.62 0.20 15.97
CA ASN A 171 7.61 -0.12 14.96
C ASN A 171 7.00 -0.58 13.62
N HIS A 172 5.66 -0.70 13.54
CA HIS A 172 4.92 -1.12 12.34
C HIS A 172 5.53 -2.35 11.65
N LEU A 173 6.17 -3.23 12.42
CA LEU A 173 6.66 -4.49 11.87
C LEU A 173 5.46 -5.40 11.59
N PRO A 174 5.55 -6.30 10.60
CA PRO A 174 4.54 -7.30 10.33
C PRO A 174 4.61 -8.42 11.39
N ASP A 175 4.37 -8.07 12.65
CA ASP A 175 4.22 -9.05 13.71
C ASP A 175 2.85 -9.74 13.63
N LEU A 176 2.75 -10.93 14.22
CA LEU A 176 1.54 -11.75 14.17
C LEU A 176 0.31 -11.02 14.72
N SER A 177 0.45 -10.29 15.83
CA SER A 177 -0.67 -9.60 16.47
C SER A 177 -1.24 -8.48 15.60
N ARG A 178 -0.35 -7.78 14.86
CA ARG A 178 -0.77 -6.77 13.88
C ARG A 178 -1.53 -7.41 12.73
N ILE A 179 -1.05 -8.51 12.16
CA ILE A 179 -1.73 -9.20 11.05
C ILE A 179 -3.07 -9.77 11.51
N GLU A 180 -3.15 -10.40 12.67
CA GLU A 180 -4.41 -10.90 13.24
C GLU A 180 -5.43 -9.78 13.44
N LYS A 181 -4.98 -8.61 13.91
CA LYS A 181 -5.83 -7.43 13.99
C LYS A 181 -6.35 -7.01 12.61
N MET A 182 -5.49 -6.94 11.60
CA MET A 182 -5.90 -6.57 10.24
C MET A 182 -6.90 -7.58 9.66
N VAL A 183 -6.68 -8.88 9.90
CA VAL A 183 -7.62 -9.96 9.54
C VAL A 183 -8.98 -9.74 10.20
N GLN A 184 -9.01 -9.48 11.52
CA GLN A 184 -10.25 -9.24 12.25
C GLN A 184 -11.00 -8.03 11.68
N LEU A 185 -10.30 -6.91 11.48
CA LEU A 185 -10.89 -5.69 10.94
C LEU A 185 -11.41 -5.85 9.52
N ARG A 186 -10.65 -6.50 8.63
CA ARG A 186 -11.09 -6.73 7.25
C ARG A 186 -12.28 -7.68 7.18
N ASN A 187 -12.34 -8.66 8.06
CA ASN A 187 -13.47 -9.58 8.14
C ASN A 187 -14.75 -8.94 8.69
N ILE A 188 -14.69 -7.80 9.38
CA ILE A 188 -15.89 -7.04 9.78
C ILE A 188 -16.69 -6.61 8.55
N TYR A 189 -16.06 -5.97 7.55
CA TYR A 189 -16.79 -5.56 6.35
C TYR A 189 -17.17 -6.76 5.48
N MET A 190 -16.34 -7.81 5.41
CA MET A 190 -16.69 -9.01 4.63
C MET A 190 -18.00 -9.63 5.15
N LYS A 191 -18.10 -9.81 6.47
CA LYS A 191 -19.30 -10.33 7.13
C LYS A 191 -20.50 -9.40 6.91
N TYR A 192 -20.32 -8.10 7.12
CA TYR A 192 -21.39 -7.11 6.92
C TYR A 192 -21.98 -7.14 5.50
N ILE A 193 -21.12 -7.18 4.48
CA ILE A 193 -21.55 -7.21 3.07
C ILE A 193 -22.25 -8.52 2.74
N GLU A 194 -21.79 -9.63 3.28
CA GLU A 194 -22.38 -10.95 3.05
C GLU A 194 -23.78 -11.09 3.69
N GLU A 195 -23.95 -10.56 4.90
CA GLU A 195 -25.23 -10.58 5.64
C GLU A 195 -26.26 -9.60 5.07
N ASP A 196 -25.82 -8.54 4.39
CA ASP A 196 -26.71 -7.58 3.74
C ASP A 196 -27.25 -8.13 2.39
N THR A 197 -28.55 -8.39 2.35
CA THR A 197 -29.22 -8.96 1.17
C THR A 197 -29.13 -8.10 -0.10
N GLN A 198 -28.96 -6.78 0.04
CA GLN A 198 -28.80 -5.87 -1.09
C GLN A 198 -27.34 -5.80 -1.53
N LEU A 199 -26.40 -5.60 -0.59
CA LEU A 199 -24.97 -5.50 -0.91
C LEU A 199 -24.43 -6.81 -1.47
N SER A 200 -24.90 -7.95 -0.98
CA SER A 200 -24.46 -9.27 -1.46
C SER A 200 -24.80 -9.59 -2.92
N GLN A 201 -25.54 -8.69 -3.60
CA GLN A 201 -25.87 -8.74 -5.02
C GLN A 201 -24.99 -7.83 -5.90
N TYR A 202 -24.10 -7.02 -5.32
CA TYR A 202 -23.21 -6.14 -6.10
C TYR A 202 -22.19 -6.97 -6.86
N GLU A 203 -21.82 -6.51 -8.06
CA GLU A 203 -20.92 -7.25 -8.95
C GLU A 203 -19.47 -7.19 -8.47
N TYR A 204 -19.07 -6.05 -7.90
CA TYR A 204 -17.69 -5.80 -7.55
C TYR A 204 -17.49 -5.25 -6.13
N LEU A 205 -16.31 -5.56 -5.58
CA LEU A 205 -15.78 -5.01 -4.33
C LEU A 205 -14.44 -4.34 -4.64
N LEU A 206 -14.31 -3.03 -4.40
CA LEU A 206 -13.05 -2.32 -4.43
C LEU A 206 -12.56 -2.10 -3.00
N VAL A 207 -11.52 -2.83 -2.60
CA VAL A 207 -10.88 -2.63 -1.29
C VAL A 207 -9.74 -1.65 -1.45
N GLN A 208 -9.71 -0.57 -0.65
CA GLN A 208 -8.67 0.45 -0.66
C GLN A 208 -8.27 0.83 0.77
N ASP A 209 -6.99 1.11 0.97
CA ASP A 209 -6.49 1.69 2.23
C ASP A 209 -6.85 3.19 2.28
N PHE A 210 -7.81 3.54 3.14
CA PHE A 210 -8.34 4.90 3.25
C PHE A 210 -7.44 5.85 4.06
N ASP A 211 -6.39 5.36 4.71
CA ASP A 211 -5.40 6.21 5.36
C ASP A 211 -4.33 6.76 4.39
N LEU A 212 -4.31 6.25 3.15
CA LEU A 212 -3.43 6.72 2.09
C LEU A 212 -3.99 7.97 1.42
N VAL A 213 -3.09 8.91 1.13
CA VAL A 213 -3.39 10.03 0.26
C VAL A 213 -2.91 9.70 -1.14
N THR A 214 -3.86 9.38 -2.02
CA THR A 214 -3.56 8.91 -3.37
C THR A 214 -4.07 9.84 -4.48
N TYR A 215 -3.49 9.68 -5.65
CA TYR A 215 -4.12 10.03 -6.92
C TYR A 215 -4.35 8.74 -7.70
N THR A 216 -5.60 8.47 -8.08
CA THR A 216 -5.95 7.30 -8.90
C THR A 216 -5.97 7.70 -10.37
N TYR A 217 -5.20 7.02 -11.20
CA TYR A 217 -5.23 7.29 -12.62
C TYR A 217 -6.48 6.67 -13.27
N VAL A 218 -7.41 7.54 -13.68
CA VAL A 218 -8.76 7.16 -14.15
C VAL A 218 -8.68 6.18 -15.32
N ASP A 219 -7.85 6.43 -16.33
CA ASP A 219 -7.71 5.54 -17.48
C ASP A 219 -7.28 4.12 -17.05
N GLY A 220 -6.45 4.02 -16.02
CA GLY A 220 -6.07 2.75 -15.40
C GLY A 220 -7.23 1.98 -14.79
N LEU A 221 -8.15 2.69 -14.12
CA LEU A 221 -9.35 2.06 -13.57
C LEU A 221 -10.35 1.66 -14.68
N LEU A 222 -10.51 2.49 -15.71
CA LEU A 222 -11.30 2.14 -16.90
C LEU A 222 -10.73 0.90 -17.60
N SER A 223 -9.42 0.85 -17.73
CA SER A 223 -8.66 -0.28 -18.24
C SER A 223 -8.90 -1.56 -17.42
N THR A 224 -8.97 -1.47 -16.09
CA THR A 224 -9.41 -2.59 -15.23
C THR A 224 -10.85 -3.03 -15.53
N GLY A 225 -11.76 -2.08 -15.75
CA GLY A 225 -13.14 -2.38 -16.16
C GLY A 225 -13.23 -3.12 -17.50
N PHE A 226 -12.36 -2.78 -18.46
CA PHE A 226 -12.26 -3.50 -19.72
C PHE A 226 -11.87 -4.96 -19.49
N HIS A 227 -10.88 -5.23 -18.63
CA HIS A 227 -10.42 -6.59 -18.37
C HIS A 227 -11.48 -7.46 -17.73
N PHE A 228 -12.21 -6.93 -16.75
CA PHE A 228 -13.35 -7.65 -16.18
C PHE A 228 -14.48 -7.91 -17.18
N ASN A 229 -14.66 -7.01 -18.16
CA ASN A 229 -15.62 -7.20 -19.24
C ASN A 229 -15.15 -8.26 -20.24
N ALA A 230 -13.86 -8.27 -20.58
CA ALA A 230 -13.27 -9.14 -21.58
C ALA A 230 -13.07 -10.57 -21.07
N ASP A 231 -12.71 -10.74 -19.80
CA ASP A 231 -12.56 -12.05 -19.16
C ASP A 231 -13.42 -12.12 -17.87
N PRO A 232 -14.62 -12.73 -17.93
CA PRO A 232 -15.49 -12.89 -16.77
C PRO A 232 -14.91 -13.83 -15.70
N THR A 233 -13.82 -14.55 -16.00
CA THR A 233 -13.19 -15.49 -15.07
C THR A 233 -12.07 -14.87 -14.22
N ILE A 234 -11.72 -13.59 -14.46
CA ILE A 234 -10.80 -12.86 -13.57
C ILE A 234 -11.45 -12.67 -12.20
N ASP A 235 -10.74 -13.05 -11.15
CA ASP A 235 -11.20 -12.95 -9.76
C ASP A 235 -10.86 -11.58 -9.15
N ALA A 236 -9.62 -11.12 -9.37
CA ALA A 236 -9.12 -9.88 -8.77
C ALA A 236 -8.08 -9.19 -9.65
N ILE A 237 -8.09 -7.86 -9.61
CA ILE A 237 -7.11 -6.99 -10.26
C ILE A 237 -6.62 -5.96 -9.24
N CYS A 238 -5.34 -6.01 -8.88
CA CYS A 238 -4.72 -5.05 -7.98
C CYS A 238 -4.22 -3.81 -8.70
N ALA A 239 -4.14 -2.71 -7.95
CA ALA A 239 -3.49 -1.49 -8.38
C ALA A 239 -1.97 -1.67 -8.53
N ASN A 240 -1.40 -0.86 -9.40
CA ASN A 240 0.03 -0.60 -9.46
C ASN A 240 0.36 0.62 -8.58
N GLY A 241 0.41 0.38 -7.26
CA GLY A 241 0.71 1.42 -6.28
C GLY A 241 2.16 1.87 -6.36
N VAL A 242 2.39 3.17 -6.48
CA VAL A 242 3.73 3.75 -6.60
C VAL A 242 3.86 5.05 -5.80
N TYR A 243 5.05 5.30 -5.27
CA TYR A 243 5.39 6.56 -4.59
C TYR A 243 6.80 7.02 -4.94
N ASN A 244 7.08 8.31 -4.78
CA ASN A 244 8.42 8.85 -5.01
C ASN A 244 9.31 8.67 -3.78
N HIS A 245 10.50 8.14 -3.98
CA HIS A 245 11.53 8.12 -2.95
C HIS A 245 12.17 9.49 -2.80
N ILE A 246 12.06 10.06 -1.59
CA ILE A 246 12.50 11.42 -1.23
C ILE A 246 13.95 11.70 -1.62
N LEU A 247 14.83 10.70 -1.52
CA LEU A 247 16.28 10.93 -1.68
C LEU A 247 16.78 10.93 -3.13
N PHE A 248 16.02 10.44 -4.13
CA PHE A 248 16.56 10.27 -5.49
C PHE A 248 15.54 10.44 -6.63
N GLY A 249 14.29 10.83 -6.35
CA GLY A 249 13.24 10.93 -7.37
C GLY A 249 12.90 9.60 -8.06
N ARG A 250 13.41 8.47 -7.54
CA ARG A 250 13.11 7.13 -8.04
C ARG A 250 11.74 6.70 -7.55
N LYS A 251 10.95 6.14 -8.44
CA LYS A 251 9.65 5.53 -8.11
C LYS A 251 9.90 4.20 -7.38
N LYS A 252 9.13 3.94 -6.33
CA LYS A 252 9.11 2.67 -5.61
C LYS A 252 7.73 2.04 -5.69
N TYR A 253 7.71 0.71 -5.77
CA TYR A 253 6.49 -0.07 -5.64
C TYR A 253 5.99 -0.05 -4.19
N PHE A 254 4.69 0.15 -4.02
CA PHE A 254 4.08 0.24 -2.71
C PHE A 254 3.54 -1.10 -2.22
N ASP A 255 3.66 -1.31 -0.91
CA ASP A 255 3.21 -2.50 -0.19
C ASP A 255 3.66 -3.82 -0.85
N PRO A 256 4.99 -4.05 -0.95
CA PRO A 256 5.52 -5.30 -1.47
C PRO A 256 5.20 -6.51 -0.59
N TYR A 257 4.80 -6.29 0.67
CA TYR A 257 4.49 -7.35 1.63
C TYR A 257 3.25 -8.16 1.20
N ALA A 258 2.28 -7.54 0.54
CA ALA A 258 1.12 -8.22 -0.05
C ALA A 258 1.44 -8.92 -1.39
N HIS A 259 2.62 -8.71 -1.97
CA HIS A 259 2.95 -9.16 -3.32
C HIS A 259 3.55 -10.57 -3.34
N LYS A 260 2.93 -11.49 -4.07
CA LYS A 260 3.46 -12.81 -4.40
C LYS A 260 3.32 -13.10 -5.90
N ASP A 261 4.41 -13.49 -6.54
CA ASP A 261 4.50 -13.99 -7.91
C ASP A 261 5.37 -15.26 -7.96
N GLU A 262 5.55 -15.84 -9.15
CA GLU A 262 6.40 -17.03 -9.35
C GLU A 262 7.85 -16.83 -8.88
N GLN A 263 8.35 -15.60 -8.86
CA GLN A 263 9.75 -15.30 -8.55
C GLN A 263 10.00 -15.23 -7.04
N ASN A 264 9.01 -14.80 -6.25
CA ASN A 264 9.19 -14.48 -4.84
C ASN A 264 8.47 -15.39 -3.84
N GLN A 265 7.88 -16.51 -4.29
CA GLN A 265 7.06 -17.38 -3.44
C GLN A 265 7.73 -17.82 -2.12
N LYS A 266 9.06 -17.96 -2.11
CA LYS A 266 9.86 -18.41 -0.97
C LYS A 266 10.67 -17.31 -0.30
N TRP A 267 10.52 -16.06 -0.74
CA TRP A 267 11.31 -14.97 -0.19
C TRP A 267 10.84 -14.65 1.23
N SER A 268 11.81 -14.38 2.12
CA SER A 268 11.48 -13.80 3.41
C SER A 268 10.83 -12.44 3.22
N VAL A 269 10.00 -12.02 4.19
CA VAL A 269 9.31 -10.73 4.17
C VAL A 269 10.30 -9.58 3.92
N LEU A 270 11.41 -9.57 4.64
CA LEU A 270 12.46 -8.55 4.51
C LEU A 270 13.09 -8.54 3.11
N TYR A 271 13.40 -9.72 2.55
CA TYR A 271 14.01 -9.78 1.22
C TYR A 271 13.02 -9.32 0.16
N ASN A 272 11.77 -9.75 0.25
CA ASN A 272 10.73 -9.32 -0.68
C ASN A 272 10.47 -7.82 -0.59
N ASP A 273 10.45 -7.26 0.61
CA ASP A 273 10.28 -5.83 0.83
C ASP A 273 11.42 -5.03 0.18
N ILE A 274 12.68 -5.40 0.46
CA ILE A 274 13.85 -4.73 -0.14
C ILE A 274 13.83 -4.90 -1.66
N TRP A 275 13.76 -6.14 -2.15
CA TRP A 275 13.88 -6.40 -3.58
C TRP A 275 12.77 -5.72 -4.38
N SER A 276 11.53 -5.91 -3.95
CA SER A 276 10.38 -5.34 -4.64
C SER A 276 10.36 -3.81 -4.52
N SER A 277 10.70 -3.24 -3.37
CA SER A 277 10.76 -1.78 -3.21
C SER A 277 11.78 -1.11 -4.15
N PHE A 278 12.90 -1.78 -4.45
CA PHE A 278 13.99 -1.17 -5.23
C PHE A 278 14.00 -1.56 -6.70
N PHE A 279 13.56 -2.77 -7.05
CA PHE A 279 13.72 -3.33 -8.39
C PHE A 279 12.41 -3.65 -9.10
N ARG A 280 11.29 -3.77 -8.37
CA ARG A 280 9.99 -4.05 -8.98
C ARG A 280 9.34 -2.73 -9.38
N ILE A 281 9.30 -2.48 -10.69
CA ILE A 281 8.57 -1.36 -11.28
C ILE A 281 7.76 -1.92 -12.44
N TYR A 282 6.46 -1.70 -12.41
CA TYR A 282 5.57 -2.08 -13.51
C TYR A 282 5.30 -0.86 -14.38
N PRO A 283 5.99 -0.70 -15.52
CA PRO A 283 5.63 0.33 -16.48
C PRO A 283 4.22 0.03 -17.04
N CYS A 284 3.44 1.08 -17.30
CA CYS A 284 2.07 0.93 -17.82
C CYS A 284 1.94 0.18 -19.14
N SER A 285 3.05 -0.15 -19.81
CA SER A 285 3.05 -0.82 -21.11
C SER A 285 2.86 -2.34 -21.02
N ILE A 286 2.88 -2.92 -19.82
CA ILE A 286 2.83 -4.39 -19.63
C ILE A 286 1.38 -4.90 -19.66
N ASP A 287 0.41 -4.04 -19.40
CA ASP A 287 -0.99 -4.41 -19.21
C ASP A 287 -1.23 -5.23 -17.91
N LEU A 288 -1.76 -6.45 -17.99
CA LEU A 288 -1.95 -7.33 -16.83
C LEU A 288 -0.71 -8.20 -16.56
N VAL A 289 -0.31 -8.25 -15.30
CA VAL A 289 0.74 -9.15 -14.81
C VAL A 289 0.11 -10.23 -13.93
N PRO A 290 0.22 -11.52 -14.27
CA PRO A 290 -0.27 -12.60 -13.42
C PRO A 290 0.54 -12.67 -12.14
N VAL A 291 -0.15 -12.80 -11.02
CA VAL A 291 0.44 -12.87 -9.67
C VAL A 291 -0.39 -13.80 -8.81
N GLN A 292 0.17 -14.36 -7.73
CA GLN A 292 -0.64 -15.07 -6.73
C GLN A 292 -1.25 -14.13 -5.69
N SER A 293 -0.64 -12.95 -5.45
CA SER A 293 -1.21 -11.94 -4.57
C SER A 293 -0.60 -10.57 -4.85
N CYS A 294 -1.39 -9.51 -4.65
CA CYS A 294 -0.94 -8.11 -4.64
C CYS A 294 -1.97 -7.26 -3.89
N PHE A 295 -1.61 -6.06 -3.47
CA PHE A 295 -2.61 -5.10 -2.97
C PHE A 295 -2.23 -3.68 -3.33
N SER A 296 -1.04 -3.23 -2.89
CA SER A 296 -0.49 -1.93 -3.31
C SER A 296 -1.43 -0.74 -3.06
N GLY A 297 -2.18 -0.81 -1.97
CA GLY A 297 -3.12 0.21 -1.54
C GLY A 297 -4.54 0.06 -2.09
N ALA A 298 -4.77 -0.70 -3.17
CA ALA A 298 -6.12 -1.01 -3.64
C ALA A 298 -6.19 -2.28 -4.50
N THR A 299 -7.22 -3.11 -4.27
CA THR A 299 -7.56 -4.26 -5.13
C THR A 299 -9.03 -4.25 -5.50
N PHE A 300 -9.29 -4.46 -6.78
CA PHE A 300 -10.63 -4.58 -7.33
C PHE A 300 -10.97 -6.06 -7.52
N TYR A 301 -12.02 -6.53 -6.85
CA TYR A 301 -12.45 -7.91 -6.87
C TYR A 301 -13.78 -8.04 -7.61
N ARG A 302 -13.92 -9.12 -8.36
CA ARG A 302 -15.24 -9.66 -8.66
C ARG A 302 -15.83 -10.21 -7.37
N TYR A 303 -16.92 -9.63 -6.89
CA TYR A 303 -17.44 -9.96 -5.56
C TYR A 303 -17.86 -11.43 -5.46
N SER A 304 -18.43 -12.00 -6.53
CA SER A 304 -18.77 -13.43 -6.59
C SER A 304 -17.58 -14.37 -6.36
N SER A 305 -16.35 -13.92 -6.66
CA SER A 305 -15.13 -14.73 -6.47
C SER A 305 -14.65 -14.75 -5.02
N ILE A 306 -15.09 -13.80 -4.18
CA ILE A 306 -14.68 -13.67 -2.77
C ILE A 306 -15.84 -13.80 -1.77
N LYS A 307 -17.08 -13.92 -2.24
CA LYS A 307 -18.25 -14.15 -1.41
C LYS A 307 -18.09 -15.44 -0.58
N GLY A 308 -18.36 -15.36 0.73
CA GLY A 308 -18.14 -16.45 1.69
C GLY A 308 -16.67 -16.79 1.96
N LYS A 309 -15.73 -15.96 1.49
CA LYS A 309 -14.30 -16.09 1.77
C LYS A 309 -13.87 -14.99 2.72
N HIS A 310 -12.85 -15.28 3.51
CA HIS A 310 -12.40 -14.39 4.59
C HIS A 310 -10.89 -14.26 4.58
N TYR A 311 -10.41 -13.10 5.03
CA TYR A 311 -9.01 -12.87 5.33
C TYR A 311 -8.58 -13.84 6.44
N ARG A 312 -7.33 -14.29 6.37
CA ARG A 312 -6.78 -15.28 7.30
C ARG A 312 -5.34 -14.94 7.64
N THR A 313 -4.97 -15.28 8.87
CA THR A 313 -3.60 -15.20 9.34
C THR A 313 -2.87 -16.49 8.98
N TYR A 314 -1.68 -16.34 8.40
CA TYR A 314 -0.79 -17.45 8.12
C TYR A 314 0.62 -17.13 8.60
N LEU A 315 1.38 -18.19 8.89
CA LEU A 315 2.81 -18.11 9.15
C LEU A 315 3.56 -18.76 7.98
N ASP A 316 4.69 -18.17 7.59
CA ASP A 316 5.61 -18.78 6.64
C ASP A 316 6.45 -19.90 7.30
N SER A 317 7.33 -20.52 6.50
CA SER A 317 8.25 -21.57 6.99
C SER A 317 9.22 -21.09 8.08
N TYR A 318 9.40 -19.78 8.23
CA TYR A 318 10.24 -19.13 9.22
C TYR A 318 9.44 -18.61 10.43
N LYS A 319 8.16 -19.00 10.55
CA LYS A 319 7.23 -18.54 11.59
C LYS A 319 6.98 -17.02 11.57
N GLN A 320 7.16 -16.36 10.43
CA GLN A 320 6.82 -14.96 10.24
C GLN A 320 5.39 -14.83 9.72
N ALA A 321 4.66 -13.83 10.20
CA ALA A 321 3.31 -13.58 9.72
C ALA A 321 3.33 -13.20 8.23
N ILE A 322 2.41 -13.76 7.45
CA ILE A 322 2.18 -13.42 6.04
C ILE A 322 1.05 -12.41 5.97
N CYS A 323 1.12 -11.48 5.00
CA CYS A 323 0.07 -10.50 4.76
C CYS A 323 -1.31 -11.15 4.61
N GLU A 324 -2.32 -10.53 5.22
CA GLU A 324 -3.69 -11.03 5.19
C GLU A 324 -4.29 -11.07 3.78
N HIS A 325 -3.87 -10.17 2.89
CA HIS A 325 -4.28 -10.17 1.48
C HIS A 325 -3.84 -11.43 0.76
N VAL A 326 -2.63 -11.92 1.05
CA VAL A 326 -2.16 -13.21 0.51
C VAL A 326 -3.09 -14.32 0.97
N GLY A 327 -3.47 -14.33 2.25
CA GLY A 327 -4.36 -15.35 2.78
C GLY A 327 -5.75 -15.37 2.14
N LEU A 328 -6.27 -14.21 1.73
CA LEU A 328 -7.48 -14.15 0.91
C LEU A 328 -7.21 -14.65 -0.52
N HIS A 329 -6.13 -14.20 -1.16
CA HIS A 329 -5.83 -14.52 -2.55
C HIS A 329 -5.47 -15.98 -2.81
N GLU A 330 -4.96 -16.72 -1.82
CA GLU A 330 -4.76 -18.18 -1.92
C GLU A 330 -6.05 -18.95 -2.23
N THR A 331 -7.21 -18.33 -2.01
CA THR A 331 -8.53 -18.90 -2.35
C THR A 331 -9.01 -18.55 -3.76
N LEU A 332 -8.26 -17.74 -4.51
CA LEU A 332 -8.58 -17.27 -5.85
C LEU A 332 -7.71 -17.99 -6.89
N LYS A 333 -8.18 -17.99 -8.15
CA LYS A 333 -7.50 -18.66 -9.26
C LYS A 333 -6.81 -17.67 -10.18
N LYS A 334 -7.45 -16.54 -10.46
CA LYS A 334 -7.00 -15.54 -11.43
C LYS A 334 -6.86 -14.16 -10.79
N VAL A 335 -5.67 -13.90 -10.27
CA VAL A 335 -5.28 -12.61 -9.69
C VAL A 335 -4.26 -11.94 -10.61
N TYR A 336 -4.47 -10.67 -10.90
CA TYR A 336 -3.58 -9.88 -11.74
C TYR A 336 -3.22 -8.56 -11.05
N LEU A 337 -2.05 -8.03 -11.37
CA LEU A 337 -1.74 -6.61 -11.20
C LEU A 337 -1.99 -5.91 -12.53
N ASN A 338 -2.78 -4.84 -12.55
CA ASN A 338 -2.92 -4.00 -13.74
C ASN A 338 -1.88 -2.88 -13.69
N SER A 339 -0.86 -2.96 -14.55
CA SER A 339 0.22 -1.97 -14.63
C SER A 339 -0.28 -0.56 -14.99
N GLU A 340 -1.45 -0.47 -15.62
CA GLU A 340 -2.10 0.78 -15.97
C GLU A 340 -2.92 1.39 -14.81
N MET A 341 -3.39 0.58 -13.84
CA MET A 341 -4.14 1.03 -12.66
C MET A 341 -3.21 1.69 -11.64
N ILE A 342 -2.64 2.83 -12.01
CA ILE A 342 -1.71 3.57 -11.17
C ILE A 342 -2.46 4.17 -9.98
N LEU A 343 -2.02 3.78 -8.78
CA LEU A 343 -2.36 4.45 -7.53
C LEU A 343 -1.12 5.21 -7.04
N TYR A 344 -1.04 6.49 -7.35
CA TYR A 344 0.11 7.31 -6.95
C TYR A 344 -0.06 7.77 -5.50
N ILE A 345 0.80 7.28 -4.62
CA ILE A 345 0.73 7.57 -3.19
C ILE A 345 1.56 8.82 -2.92
N ILE A 346 0.86 9.90 -2.62
CA ILE A 346 1.43 11.22 -2.35
C ILE A 346 1.97 11.26 -0.94
N LYS A 347 1.21 10.68 0.01
CA LYS A 347 1.56 10.66 1.41
C LYS A 347 1.11 9.36 2.05
N ASN A 348 2.04 8.73 2.74
CA ASN A 348 1.83 7.55 3.56
C ASN A 348 2.26 7.92 4.99
N ASP A 349 1.32 8.35 5.81
CA ASP A 349 1.61 8.73 7.21
C ASP A 349 1.19 7.60 8.14
N ILE A 350 1.84 6.44 7.94
CA ILE A 350 1.83 5.34 8.90
C ILE A 350 2.51 5.81 10.17
#